data_AF-A0A9P6M7X8-F1
#
_entry.id   AF-A0A9P6M7X8-F1
#
_cell.length_a   1.000
_cell.length_b   1.000
_cell.length_c   1.000
_cell.angle_alpha   90.00
_cell.angle_beta   90.00
_cell.angle_gamma   90.00
#
_symmetry.space_group_name_H-M   'P 1'
#
loop_
_entity.id
_entity.type
_entity.pdbx_description
1 polymer ?
#
loop_
_entity_poly.entity_id
_entity_poly.type
_entity_poly.pdbx_seq_one_letter_code
_entity_poly.pdbx_strand_id
1 'polypeptide(L)'
;MNSFWAAWLKYGGPNWKAISKDMVVRNASECQDAFKALSINALKDTPGWLRIDVSKYVAKTTRRARFLKRKTDDIILDSTLDQGASPHWRAAEHEILLKAVETYGLFSRWDTIRKLVRPELSDDKVEAEYYKLNGVTMKSEPKSSSSGHRIKTSDTVNDEWTEAQVKTLNTILMKYSSLPIWTEEAAKHGIEACSSDYMDFFKLMQDTSVKSPTGGSDSEDLSSPSAPKSMDNPGLNWTKERVSRLKRLVGQQQQQERFSGHPINWSWIAEHIGPGFDASACIMRWQVLPAKAKVNLAASRFWDEKDIELFKQGIIAHGKSWSTIQQNFLPTRSIDSIRRKLTNLQRKRRELIQETESDAKILQASDPDLDLDVDGYVHGFLKDHHVYKLTGELEALCDEHGWEMMRAVDADNPVPRRGRPKTKSDLESS
;
A
#
# COMPACT_ATOMS: atom_id res chain seq x y z
N MET A 1 -32.20 -1.50 7.43
CA MET A 1 -31.07 -2.31 7.95
C MET A 1 -31.56 -3.71 8.36
N ASN A 2 -32.59 -3.82 9.19
CA ASN A 2 -33.15 -5.12 9.61
C ASN A 2 -33.65 -5.99 8.44
N SER A 3 -34.26 -5.39 7.42
CA SER A 3 -34.69 -6.10 6.20
C SER A 3 -33.54 -6.81 5.45
N PHE A 4 -32.37 -6.17 5.40
CA PHE A 4 -31.18 -6.74 4.76
C PHE A 4 -30.66 -7.97 5.53
N TRP A 5 -30.56 -7.86 6.86
CA TRP A 5 -30.07 -8.98 7.68
C TRP A 5 -31.08 -10.13 7.75
N ALA A 6 -32.39 -9.84 7.71
CA ALA A 6 -33.42 -10.86 7.57
C ALA A 6 -33.29 -11.63 6.24
N ALA A 7 -33.08 -10.92 5.12
CA ALA A 7 -32.82 -11.55 3.82
C ALA A 7 -31.51 -12.37 3.83
N TRP A 8 -30.46 -11.85 4.46
CA TRP A 8 -29.19 -12.57 4.62
C TRP A 8 -29.35 -13.90 5.35
N LEU A 9 -30.08 -13.90 6.48
CA LEU A 9 -30.39 -15.11 7.24
C LEU A 9 -31.25 -16.08 6.44
N LYS A 10 -32.30 -15.58 5.77
CA LYS A 10 -33.20 -16.37 4.92
C LYS A 10 -32.46 -17.12 3.80
N TYR A 11 -31.47 -16.49 3.17
CA TYR A 11 -30.72 -17.07 2.06
C TYR A 11 -29.41 -17.74 2.47
N GLY A 12 -29.12 -17.82 3.78
CA GLY A 12 -27.94 -18.52 4.28
C GLY A 12 -26.61 -17.93 3.82
N GLY A 13 -26.52 -16.60 3.62
CA GLY A 13 -25.28 -15.92 3.29
C GLY A 13 -25.31 -15.04 2.02
N PRO A 14 -24.17 -14.85 1.34
CA PRO A 14 -23.97 -13.83 0.30
C PRO A 14 -24.55 -14.22 -1.07
N ASN A 15 -25.81 -14.64 -1.10
CA ASN A 15 -26.56 -14.77 -2.34
C ASN A 15 -27.09 -13.40 -2.77
N TRP A 16 -26.21 -12.55 -3.29
CA TRP A 16 -26.52 -11.14 -3.58
C TRP A 16 -27.67 -10.98 -4.56
N LYS A 17 -27.82 -11.91 -5.51
CA LYS A 17 -28.95 -11.89 -6.47
C LYS A 17 -30.27 -12.18 -5.78
N ALA A 18 -30.33 -13.17 -4.89
CA ALA A 18 -31.54 -13.47 -4.11
C ALA A 18 -31.84 -12.35 -3.10
N ILE A 19 -30.82 -11.87 -2.39
CA ILE A 19 -30.94 -10.73 -1.45
C ILE A 19 -31.43 -9.48 -2.18
N SER A 20 -30.92 -9.17 -3.38
CA SER A 20 -31.38 -8.00 -4.15
C SER A 20 -32.84 -8.08 -4.58
N LYS A 21 -33.41 -9.28 -4.76
CA LYS A 21 -34.84 -9.44 -5.06
C LYS A 21 -35.72 -9.07 -3.87
N ASP A 22 -35.27 -9.36 -2.66
CA ASP A 22 -35.97 -8.98 -1.42
C ASP A 22 -35.70 -7.52 -1.04
N MET A 23 -34.60 -6.93 -1.52
CA MET A 23 -34.23 -5.54 -1.34
C MET A 23 -34.69 -4.70 -2.55
N VAL A 24 -35.99 -4.37 -2.60
CA VAL A 24 -36.69 -3.65 -3.70
C VAL A 24 -35.92 -2.46 -4.33
N VAL A 25 -35.01 -1.83 -3.58
CA VAL A 25 -34.30 -0.60 -3.97
C VAL A 25 -32.84 -0.84 -4.38
N ARG A 26 -32.31 -2.06 -4.31
CA ARG A 26 -30.87 -2.30 -4.50
C ARG A 26 -30.56 -3.46 -5.41
N ASN A 27 -29.65 -3.26 -6.36
CA ASN A 27 -29.11 -4.35 -7.17
C ASN A 27 -28.08 -5.19 -6.38
N ALA A 28 -27.64 -6.31 -6.95
CA ALA A 28 -26.72 -7.24 -6.29
C ALA A 28 -25.37 -6.59 -5.91
N SER A 29 -24.85 -5.69 -6.75
CA SER A 29 -23.59 -4.98 -6.46
C SER A 29 -23.75 -4.02 -5.29
N GLU A 30 -24.85 -3.25 -5.28
CA GLU A 30 -25.18 -2.33 -4.19
C GLU A 30 -25.44 -3.07 -2.88
N CYS A 31 -26.03 -4.27 -2.93
CA CYS A 31 -26.18 -5.13 -1.76
C CYS A 31 -24.82 -5.59 -1.21
N GLN A 32 -23.87 -5.92 -2.08
CA GLN A 32 -22.50 -6.30 -1.69
C GLN A 32 -21.73 -5.14 -1.05
N ASP A 33 -21.84 -3.92 -1.59
CA ASP A 33 -21.16 -2.76 -1.01
C ASP A 33 -21.83 -2.29 0.28
N ALA A 34 -23.17 -2.33 0.31
CA ALA A 34 -23.93 -2.10 1.52
C ALA A 34 -23.54 -3.07 2.63
N PHE A 35 -23.33 -4.35 2.32
CA PHE A 35 -22.92 -5.35 3.30
C PHE A 35 -21.64 -4.97 4.03
N LYS A 36 -20.62 -4.43 3.34
CA LYS A 36 -19.37 -4.00 3.98
C LYS A 36 -19.64 -2.90 5.02
N ALA A 37 -20.42 -1.90 4.63
CA ALA A 37 -20.79 -0.80 5.52
C ALA A 37 -21.66 -1.28 6.69
N LEU A 38 -22.62 -2.16 6.42
CA LEU A 38 -23.53 -2.73 7.42
C LEU A 38 -22.80 -3.64 8.41
N SER A 39 -21.82 -4.43 7.95
CA SER A 39 -21.00 -5.30 8.80
C SER A 39 -20.15 -4.50 9.79
N ILE A 40 -19.56 -3.38 9.33
CA ILE A 40 -18.78 -2.48 10.19
C ILE A 40 -19.70 -1.77 11.18
N ASN A 41 -20.88 -1.31 10.72
CA ASN A 41 -21.82 -0.59 11.56
C ASN A 41 -22.49 -1.50 12.60
N ALA A 42 -22.76 -2.76 12.27
CA ALA A 42 -23.26 -3.77 13.20
C ALA A 42 -22.31 -3.97 14.40
N LEU A 43 -21.02 -3.71 14.20
CA LEU A 43 -19.96 -3.88 15.20
C LEU A 43 -19.49 -2.53 15.78
N LYS A 44 -20.23 -1.44 15.60
CA LYS A 44 -19.77 -0.09 15.99
C LYS A 44 -19.40 0.02 17.48
N ASP A 45 -20.12 -0.70 18.34
CA ASP A 45 -19.97 -0.66 19.80
C ASP A 45 -19.00 -1.74 20.35
N THR A 46 -18.36 -2.50 19.45
CA THR A 46 -17.42 -3.56 19.82
C THR A 46 -15.99 -3.02 19.99
N PRO A 47 -15.12 -3.74 20.73
CA PRO A 47 -13.71 -3.37 20.83
C PRO A 47 -13.06 -3.16 19.46
N GLY A 48 -12.24 -2.11 19.33
CA GLY A 48 -11.67 -1.68 18.05
C GLY A 48 -10.87 -2.77 17.31
N TRP A 49 -10.25 -3.71 18.03
CA TRP A 49 -9.55 -4.85 17.44
C TRP A 49 -10.49 -5.78 16.65
N LEU A 50 -11.70 -6.04 17.16
CA LEU A 50 -12.67 -6.93 16.52
C LEU A 50 -13.20 -6.32 15.22
N ARG A 51 -13.48 -5.02 15.23
CA ARG A 51 -13.91 -4.27 14.04
C ARG A 51 -12.89 -4.38 12.91
N ILE A 52 -11.60 -4.23 13.24
CA ILE A 52 -10.51 -4.33 12.27
C ILE A 52 -10.43 -5.74 11.70
N ASP A 53 -10.50 -6.76 12.56
CA ASP A 53 -10.30 -8.14 12.11
C ASP A 53 -11.52 -8.70 11.37
N VAL A 54 -12.74 -8.33 11.72
CA VAL A 54 -13.94 -8.67 10.92
C VAL A 54 -13.91 -7.97 9.57
N SER A 55 -13.51 -6.69 9.51
CA SER A 55 -13.34 -5.98 8.24
C SER A 55 -12.30 -6.68 7.34
N LYS A 56 -11.16 -7.08 7.92
CA LYS A 56 -10.14 -7.87 7.21
C LYS A 56 -10.68 -9.22 6.75
N TYR A 57 -11.43 -9.93 7.59
CA TYR A 57 -12.03 -11.21 7.24
C TYR A 57 -13.00 -11.07 6.06
N VAL A 58 -13.95 -10.13 6.14
CA VAL A 58 -14.90 -9.84 5.06
C VAL A 58 -14.16 -9.49 3.75
N ALA A 59 -13.14 -8.64 3.82
CA ALA A 59 -12.34 -8.27 2.66
C ALA A 59 -11.57 -9.47 2.06
N LYS A 60 -10.93 -10.29 2.92
CA LYS A 60 -10.15 -11.47 2.52
C LYS A 60 -11.06 -12.53 1.88
N THR A 61 -12.19 -12.84 2.49
CA THR A 61 -13.15 -13.81 1.98
C THR A 61 -13.75 -13.35 0.66
N THR A 62 -14.09 -12.05 0.54
CA THR A 62 -14.56 -11.46 -0.72
C THR A 62 -13.51 -11.55 -1.84
N ARG A 63 -12.23 -11.28 -1.53
CA ARG A 63 -11.13 -11.43 -2.51
C ARG A 63 -10.96 -12.87 -2.94
N ARG A 64 -11.01 -13.83 -2.01
CA ARG A 64 -10.89 -15.26 -2.32
C ARG A 64 -12.03 -15.74 -3.23
N ALA A 65 -13.27 -15.35 -2.95
CA ALA A 65 -14.41 -15.68 -3.80
C ALA A 65 -14.22 -15.13 -5.22
N ARG A 66 -13.79 -13.87 -5.37
CA ARG A 66 -13.48 -13.27 -6.69
C ARG A 66 -12.32 -13.96 -7.41
N PHE A 67 -11.30 -14.40 -6.69
CA PHE A 67 -10.17 -15.13 -7.28
C PHE A 67 -10.61 -16.49 -7.82
N LEU A 68 -11.38 -17.25 -7.03
CA LEU A 68 -11.94 -18.54 -7.47
C LEU A 68 -12.84 -18.39 -8.69
N LYS A 69 -13.63 -17.31 -8.75
CA LYS A 69 -14.40 -16.94 -9.93
C LYS A 69 -13.51 -16.76 -11.15
N ARG A 70 -12.51 -15.88 -11.09
CA ARG A 70 -11.60 -15.62 -12.21
C ARG A 70 -10.91 -16.90 -12.68
N LYS A 71 -10.44 -17.72 -11.75
CA LYS A 71 -9.84 -19.02 -12.09
C LYS A 71 -10.82 -19.94 -12.82
N THR A 72 -12.10 -19.91 -12.44
CA THR A 72 -13.15 -20.70 -13.11
C THR A 72 -13.49 -20.13 -14.47
N ASP A 73 -13.63 -18.81 -14.59
CA ASP A 73 -13.85 -18.10 -15.85
C ASP A 73 -12.69 -18.35 -16.82
N ASP A 74 -11.44 -18.35 -16.33
CA ASP A 74 -10.23 -18.68 -17.09
C ASP A 74 -10.25 -20.14 -17.57
N ILE A 75 -10.63 -21.09 -16.72
CA ILE A 75 -10.79 -22.52 -17.10
C ILE A 75 -11.87 -22.68 -18.18
N ILE A 76 -13.00 -21.97 -18.05
CA ILE A 76 -14.07 -21.97 -19.05
C ILE A 76 -13.55 -21.37 -20.36
N LEU A 77 -12.85 -20.24 -20.31
CA LEU A 77 -12.26 -19.59 -21.48
C LEU A 77 -11.25 -20.49 -22.19
N ASP A 78 -10.36 -21.15 -21.43
CA ASP A 78 -9.34 -22.07 -21.95
C ASP A 78 -10.00 -23.30 -22.60
N SER A 79 -11.08 -23.82 -21.99
CA SER A 79 -11.86 -24.93 -22.57
C SER A 79 -12.61 -24.54 -23.84
N THR A 80 -12.94 -23.26 -24.02
CA THR A 80 -13.57 -22.74 -25.25
C THR A 80 -12.58 -22.31 -26.33
N LEU A 81 -11.30 -22.10 -25.99
CA LEU A 81 -10.26 -21.62 -26.91
C LEU A 81 -9.33 -22.73 -27.43
N ASP A 82 -9.53 -23.99 -27.01
CA ASP A 82 -8.71 -25.13 -27.46
C ASP A 82 -9.10 -25.68 -28.87
N GLN A 83 -9.56 -24.78 -29.75
CA GLN A 83 -9.67 -25.02 -31.20
C GLN A 83 -9.12 -23.83 -31.98
N GLY A 84 -7.80 -23.63 -31.92
CA GLY A 84 -7.08 -22.93 -32.98
C GLY A 84 -6.09 -21.85 -32.52
N ALA A 85 -4.82 -22.22 -32.48
CA ALA A 85 -3.63 -21.38 -32.38
C ALA A 85 -3.40 -20.71 -31.00
N SER A 86 -2.42 -21.23 -30.26
CA SER A 86 -1.75 -20.45 -29.23
C SER A 86 -1.29 -19.11 -29.85
N PRO A 87 -1.64 -17.95 -29.29
CA PRO A 87 -1.32 -16.67 -29.92
C PRO A 87 0.18 -16.45 -29.83
N HIS A 88 0.91 -16.76 -30.91
CA HIS A 88 2.34 -16.50 -31.00
C HIS A 88 2.53 -14.99 -31.09
N TRP A 89 3.29 -14.41 -30.16
CA TRP A 89 3.63 -12.98 -30.21
C TRP A 89 4.53 -12.70 -31.40
N ARG A 90 4.19 -11.68 -32.20
CA ARG A 90 5.01 -11.25 -33.35
C ARG A 90 6.04 -10.22 -32.90
N ALA A 91 7.16 -10.14 -33.62
CA ALA A 91 8.22 -9.16 -33.34
C ALA A 91 7.69 -7.71 -33.31
N ALA A 92 6.74 -7.37 -34.20
CA ALA A 92 6.10 -6.05 -34.21
C ALA A 92 5.28 -5.77 -32.94
N GLU A 93 4.62 -6.78 -32.39
CA GLU A 93 3.85 -6.64 -31.14
C GLU A 93 4.78 -6.45 -29.94
N HIS A 94 5.94 -7.11 -29.94
CA HIS A 94 6.99 -6.89 -28.93
C HIS A 94 7.56 -5.47 -28.99
N GLU A 95 7.78 -4.93 -30.19
CA GLU A 95 8.25 -3.55 -30.37
C GLU A 95 7.21 -2.53 -29.85
N ILE A 96 5.92 -2.73 -30.18
CA ILE A 96 4.82 -1.88 -29.67
C ILE A 96 4.73 -1.99 -28.14
N LEU A 97 4.89 -3.19 -27.58
CA LEU A 97 4.86 -3.42 -26.14
C LEU A 97 5.99 -2.66 -25.42
N LEU A 98 7.22 -2.76 -25.91
CA LEU A 98 8.36 -2.06 -25.31
C LEU A 98 8.17 -0.54 -25.38
N LYS A 99 7.73 -0.01 -26.53
CA LYS A 99 7.46 1.42 -26.71
C LYS A 99 6.31 1.94 -25.84
N ALA A 100 5.25 1.14 -25.69
CA ALA A 100 4.13 1.47 -24.81
C ALA A 100 4.57 1.49 -23.34
N VAL A 101 5.38 0.54 -22.89
CA VAL A 101 5.91 0.53 -21.52
C VAL A 101 6.84 1.71 -21.26
N GLU A 102 7.68 2.09 -22.24
CA GLU A 102 8.52 3.31 -22.15
C GLU A 102 7.67 4.59 -22.05
N THR A 103 6.56 4.65 -22.81
CA THR A 103 5.69 5.84 -22.85
C THR A 103 4.83 5.98 -21.59
N TYR A 104 4.29 4.89 -21.05
CA TYR A 104 3.29 4.91 -19.98
C TYR A 104 3.82 4.50 -18.60
N GLY A 105 5.02 3.93 -18.52
CA GLY A 105 5.68 3.49 -17.29
C GLY A 105 5.19 2.13 -16.76
N LEU A 106 6.10 1.43 -16.07
CA LEU A 106 5.93 0.05 -15.56
C LEU A 106 4.84 -0.14 -14.50
N PHE A 107 4.47 0.91 -13.76
CA PHE A 107 3.80 0.74 -12.47
C PHE A 107 2.35 1.26 -12.41
N SER A 108 1.73 1.68 -13.53
CA SER A 108 0.39 2.26 -13.39
C SER A 108 -0.58 2.25 -14.59
N ARG A 109 -0.34 1.54 -15.71
CA ARG A 109 -1.26 1.58 -16.88
C ARG A 109 -1.29 0.33 -17.78
N TRP A 110 -1.20 -0.87 -17.20
CA TRP A 110 -1.22 -2.12 -17.99
C TRP A 110 -2.49 -2.30 -18.84
N ASP A 111 -3.64 -1.79 -18.37
CA ASP A 111 -4.89 -1.78 -19.12
C ASP A 111 -4.80 -0.97 -20.43
N THR A 112 -4.07 0.14 -20.41
CA THR A 112 -3.85 1.04 -21.54
C THR A 112 -2.84 0.44 -22.50
N ILE A 113 -1.74 -0.12 -21.97
CA ILE A 113 -0.72 -0.82 -22.74
C ILE A 113 -1.34 -2.03 -23.45
N ARG A 114 -2.16 -2.82 -22.75
CA ARG A 114 -2.89 -3.95 -23.33
C ARG A 114 -3.78 -3.51 -24.49
N LYS A 115 -4.60 -2.47 -24.31
CA LYS A 115 -5.50 -1.97 -25.38
C LYS A 115 -4.75 -1.59 -26.66
N LEU A 116 -3.52 -1.10 -26.54
CA LEU A 116 -2.66 -0.73 -27.67
C LEU A 116 -1.97 -1.92 -28.31
N VAL A 117 -1.53 -2.88 -27.50
CA VAL A 117 -0.68 -3.99 -27.94
C VAL A 117 -1.54 -5.16 -28.40
N ARG A 118 -2.39 -5.68 -27.51
CA ARG A 118 -3.24 -6.87 -27.73
C ARG A 118 -4.49 -6.80 -26.82
N PRO A 119 -5.58 -6.13 -27.26
CA PRO A 119 -6.77 -5.92 -26.44
C PRO A 119 -7.47 -7.22 -26.01
N GLU A 120 -7.25 -8.31 -26.72
CA GLU A 120 -7.82 -9.64 -26.48
C GLU A 120 -7.15 -10.44 -25.36
N LEU A 121 -5.96 -10.03 -24.92
CA LEU A 121 -5.26 -10.69 -23.80
C LEU A 121 -5.69 -10.13 -22.45
N SER A 122 -5.27 -10.72 -21.34
CA SER A 122 -5.39 -10.10 -20.01
C SER A 122 -4.19 -9.21 -19.72
N ASP A 123 -4.35 -8.22 -18.82
CA ASP A 123 -3.27 -7.33 -18.39
C ASP A 123 -2.06 -8.15 -17.89
N ASP A 124 -2.32 -9.20 -17.11
CA ASP A 124 -1.30 -10.12 -16.56
C ASP A 124 -0.52 -10.87 -17.66
N LYS A 125 -1.18 -11.26 -18.77
CA LYS A 125 -0.51 -11.95 -19.88
C LYS A 125 0.40 -11.02 -20.68
N VAL A 126 -0.01 -9.77 -20.87
CA VAL A 126 0.81 -8.72 -21.53
C VAL A 126 2.01 -8.35 -20.65
N GLU A 127 1.79 -8.19 -19.34
CA GLU A 127 2.86 -7.93 -18.37
C GLU A 127 3.86 -9.09 -18.29
N ALA A 128 3.38 -10.34 -18.25
CA ALA A 128 4.25 -11.52 -18.24
C ALA A 128 5.14 -11.62 -19.49
N GLU A 129 4.62 -11.30 -20.68
CA GLU A 129 5.42 -11.30 -21.91
C GLU A 129 6.47 -10.17 -21.89
N TYR A 130 6.14 -8.99 -21.36
CA TYR A 130 7.12 -7.91 -21.19
C TYR A 130 8.29 -8.35 -20.28
N TYR A 131 8.02 -9.01 -19.15
CA TYR A 131 9.07 -9.51 -18.27
C TYR A 131 9.93 -10.57 -18.94
N LYS A 132 9.31 -11.46 -19.73
CA LYS A 132 10.02 -12.47 -20.52
C LYS A 132 10.97 -11.84 -21.54
N LEU A 133 10.57 -10.77 -22.23
CA LEU A 133 11.44 -10.02 -23.15
C LEU A 133 12.66 -9.39 -22.45
N ASN A 134 12.51 -9.00 -21.19
CA ASN A 134 13.58 -8.42 -20.37
C ASN A 134 14.41 -9.47 -19.62
N GLY A 135 14.30 -10.75 -19.99
CA GLY A 135 15.06 -11.84 -19.38
C GLY A 135 14.60 -12.21 -17.96
N VAL A 136 13.50 -11.65 -17.48
CA VAL A 136 12.87 -12.03 -16.21
C VAL A 136 12.01 -13.25 -16.48
N THR A 137 12.60 -14.44 -16.33
CA THR A 137 11.86 -15.69 -16.38
C THR A 137 11.07 -15.86 -15.08
N MET A 138 9.77 -15.57 -15.13
CA MET A 138 8.84 -16.03 -14.09
C MET A 138 9.01 -17.55 -14.01
N LYS A 139 9.42 -18.10 -12.85
CA LYS A 139 9.43 -19.55 -12.63
C LYS A 139 8.00 -20.01 -12.85
N SER A 140 7.73 -20.54 -14.05
CA SER A 140 6.45 -21.19 -14.32
C SER A 140 6.28 -22.25 -13.23
N GLU A 141 5.12 -22.23 -12.57
CA GLU A 141 4.73 -23.35 -11.72
C GLU A 141 4.93 -24.63 -12.55
N PRO A 142 5.55 -25.69 -11.99
CA PRO A 142 5.83 -26.89 -12.75
C PRO A 142 4.54 -27.34 -13.41
N LYS A 143 4.54 -27.33 -14.75
CA LYS A 143 3.42 -27.82 -15.55
C LYS A 143 3.14 -29.23 -15.07
N SER A 144 2.05 -29.39 -14.32
CA SER A 144 1.56 -30.70 -13.93
C SER A 144 1.34 -31.46 -15.23
N SER A 145 2.16 -32.48 -15.45
CA SER A 145 2.00 -33.43 -16.53
C SER A 145 0.55 -33.93 -16.50
N SER A 146 -0.23 -33.49 -17.48
CA SER A 146 -1.59 -33.92 -17.76
C SER A 146 -1.55 -35.43 -18.03
N SER A 147 -1.78 -36.22 -16.99
CA SER A 147 -2.27 -37.58 -17.14
C SER A 147 -3.78 -37.48 -17.29
N GLY A 148 -4.28 -37.96 -18.44
CA GLY A 148 -5.68 -37.89 -18.81
C GLY A 148 -6.56 -38.64 -17.82
N HIS A 149 -7.13 -37.93 -16.86
CA HIS A 149 -8.35 -38.33 -16.18
C HIS A 149 -9.44 -37.34 -16.55
N ARG A 150 -10.37 -37.82 -17.36
CA ARG A 150 -11.59 -37.14 -17.76
C ARG A 150 -12.48 -37.05 -16.52
N ILE A 151 -12.25 -36.02 -15.70
CA ILE A 151 -13.11 -35.68 -14.57
C ILE A 151 -14.45 -35.24 -15.17
N LYS A 152 -15.52 -35.97 -14.85
CA LYS A 152 -16.90 -35.55 -15.11
C LYS A 152 -17.15 -34.28 -14.29
N THR A 153 -17.16 -33.13 -14.94
CA THR A 153 -17.56 -31.86 -14.35
C THR A 153 -19.09 -31.79 -14.32
N SER A 154 -19.69 -32.13 -13.16
CA SER A 154 -21.09 -31.79 -12.88
C SER A 154 -21.28 -30.97 -11.60
N ASP A 155 -20.21 -30.51 -10.96
CA ASP A 155 -20.32 -29.60 -9.83
C ASP A 155 -19.97 -28.19 -10.29
N THR A 156 -21.01 -27.41 -10.56
CA THR A 156 -20.92 -25.95 -10.72
C THR A 156 -20.23 -25.37 -9.49
N VAL A 157 -18.98 -24.94 -9.65
CA VAL A 157 -18.23 -24.21 -8.62
C VAL A 157 -18.88 -22.84 -8.47
N ASN A 158 -19.82 -22.74 -7.53
CA ASN A 158 -20.57 -21.52 -7.27
C ASN A 158 -19.67 -20.43 -6.68
N ASP A 159 -19.96 -19.19 -7.11
CA ASP A 159 -19.42 -17.88 -6.69
C ASP A 159 -19.57 -17.54 -5.19
N GLU A 160 -19.83 -18.53 -4.35
CA GLU A 160 -20.43 -18.36 -3.03
C GLU A 160 -19.40 -18.57 -1.93
N TRP A 161 -19.52 -17.77 -0.86
CA TRP A 161 -18.77 -18.04 0.37
C TRP A 161 -19.06 -19.47 0.80
N THR A 162 -18.05 -20.17 1.32
CA THR A 162 -18.30 -21.51 1.83
C THR A 162 -19.27 -21.44 3.00
N GLU A 163 -20.10 -22.47 3.17
CA GLU A 163 -21.05 -22.55 4.29
C GLU A 163 -20.35 -22.32 5.64
N ALA A 164 -19.12 -22.84 5.79
CA ALA A 164 -18.27 -22.60 6.95
C ALA A 164 -17.91 -21.12 7.16
N GLN A 165 -17.64 -20.36 6.10
CA GLN A 165 -17.34 -18.94 6.18
C GLN A 165 -18.57 -18.12 6.56
N VAL A 166 -19.73 -18.46 6.00
CA VAL A 166 -20.99 -17.80 6.37
C VAL A 166 -21.35 -18.09 7.82
N LYS A 167 -21.26 -19.36 8.23
CA LYS A 167 -21.52 -19.78 9.62
C LYS A 167 -20.60 -19.06 10.60
N THR A 168 -19.32 -18.91 10.25
CA THR A 168 -18.35 -18.14 11.03
C THR A 168 -18.80 -16.70 11.20
N LEU A 169 -19.12 -16.01 10.10
CA LEU A 169 -19.54 -14.61 10.17
C LEU A 169 -20.83 -14.44 10.97
N ASN A 170 -21.83 -15.30 10.75
CA ASN A 170 -23.08 -15.28 11.50
C ASN A 170 -22.82 -15.48 13.00
N THR A 171 -21.90 -16.37 13.37
CA THR A 171 -21.52 -16.57 14.78
C THR A 171 -20.91 -15.32 15.39
N ILE A 172 -20.05 -14.62 14.65
CA ILE A 172 -19.44 -13.36 15.10
C ILE A 172 -20.49 -12.27 15.25
N LEU A 173 -21.39 -12.15 14.27
CA LEU A 173 -22.47 -11.16 14.32
C LEU A 173 -23.42 -11.46 15.49
N MET A 174 -23.81 -12.70 15.71
CA MET A 174 -24.64 -13.08 16.87
C MET A 174 -23.96 -12.73 18.20
N LYS A 175 -22.66 -12.99 18.33
CA LYS A 175 -21.94 -12.72 19.59
C LYS A 175 -21.70 -11.24 19.87
N TYR A 176 -21.43 -10.45 18.84
CA TYR A 176 -20.83 -9.12 19.02
C TYR A 176 -21.62 -7.97 18.38
N SER A 177 -22.63 -8.25 17.57
CA SER A 177 -23.45 -7.18 16.98
C SER A 177 -24.35 -6.53 18.02
N SER A 178 -24.45 -5.21 17.99
CA SER A 178 -25.42 -4.46 18.81
C SER A 178 -26.80 -4.35 18.16
N LEU A 179 -27.01 -4.96 16.99
CA LEU A 179 -28.29 -4.90 16.29
C LEU A 179 -29.30 -5.91 16.87
N PRO A 180 -30.57 -5.50 17.11
CA PRO A 180 -31.59 -6.36 17.72
C PRO A 180 -31.77 -7.72 17.05
N ILE A 181 -31.76 -7.76 15.70
CA ILE A 181 -31.93 -9.01 14.95
C ILE A 181 -30.86 -10.06 15.27
N TRP A 182 -29.63 -9.64 15.54
CA TRP A 182 -28.53 -10.54 15.85
C TRP A 182 -28.54 -10.95 17.32
N THR A 183 -28.99 -10.06 18.21
CA THR A 183 -29.21 -10.36 19.63
C THR A 183 -30.34 -11.37 19.82
N GLU A 184 -31.46 -11.22 19.10
CA GLU A 184 -32.57 -12.17 19.10
C GLU A 184 -32.12 -13.53 18.56
N GLU A 185 -31.36 -13.54 17.46
CA GLU A 185 -30.86 -14.78 16.89
C GLU A 185 -29.84 -15.47 17.82
N ALA A 186 -28.95 -14.70 18.47
CA ALA A 186 -28.02 -15.23 19.47
C ALA A 186 -28.77 -15.90 20.64
N ALA A 187 -29.84 -15.28 21.14
CA ALA A 187 -30.67 -15.82 22.19
C ALA A 187 -31.35 -17.15 21.79
N LYS A 188 -31.85 -17.25 20.56
CA LYS A 188 -32.45 -18.50 20.04
C LYS A 188 -31.45 -19.65 19.99
N HIS A 189 -30.19 -19.37 19.67
CA HIS A 189 -29.14 -20.39 19.56
C HIS A 189 -28.33 -20.59 20.85
N GLY A 190 -28.67 -19.88 21.93
CA GLY A 190 -27.94 -19.95 23.21
C GLY A 190 -26.48 -19.51 23.09
N ILE A 191 -26.19 -18.54 22.20
CA ILE A 191 -24.84 -18.07 21.93
C ILE A 191 -24.58 -16.82 22.76
N GLU A 192 -23.68 -16.92 23.74
CA GLU A 192 -23.18 -15.79 24.50
C GLU A 192 -21.76 -15.41 24.07
N ALA A 193 -21.42 -14.13 24.22
CA ALA A 193 -20.06 -13.64 23.99
C ALA A 193 -19.15 -14.12 25.13
N CYS A 194 -18.07 -14.81 24.81
CA CYS A 194 -17.08 -15.26 25.79
C CYS A 194 -15.73 -14.59 25.54
N SER A 195 -15.00 -14.27 26.61
CA SER A 195 -13.65 -13.70 26.50
C SER A 195 -12.64 -14.61 25.78
N SER A 196 -12.88 -15.93 25.74
CA SER A 196 -12.01 -16.88 25.02
C SER A 196 -12.17 -16.81 23.50
N ASP A 197 -13.27 -16.25 23.01
CA ASP A 197 -13.60 -16.18 21.58
C ASP A 197 -12.56 -15.40 20.77
N TYR A 198 -11.83 -14.49 21.42
CA TYR A 198 -10.70 -13.78 20.83
C TYR A 198 -9.67 -14.74 20.26
N MET A 199 -9.29 -15.76 21.04
CA MET A 199 -8.25 -16.71 20.67
C MET A 199 -8.74 -17.65 19.57
N ASP A 200 -10.01 -18.08 19.63
CA ASP A 200 -10.61 -18.95 18.62
C ASP A 200 -10.76 -18.23 17.27
N PHE A 201 -11.17 -16.96 17.29
CA PHE A 201 -11.28 -16.16 16.07
C PHE A 201 -9.89 -15.87 15.46
N PHE A 202 -8.91 -15.57 16.30
CA PHE A 202 -7.53 -15.35 15.86
C PHE A 202 -6.95 -16.61 15.21
N LYS A 203 -7.16 -17.78 15.82
CA LYS A 203 -6.74 -19.08 15.27
C LYS A 203 -7.42 -19.38 13.93
N LEU A 204 -8.71 -19.10 13.80
CA LEU A 204 -9.45 -19.27 12.55
C LEU A 204 -8.93 -18.37 11.41
N MET A 205 -8.54 -17.13 11.73
CA MET A 205 -7.91 -16.21 10.78
C MET A 205 -6.55 -16.71 10.28
N GLN A 206 -5.78 -17.39 11.16
CA GLN A 206 -4.53 -18.04 10.79
C GLN A 206 -4.76 -19.28 9.92
N ASP A 207 -5.70 -20.14 10.30
CA ASP A 207 -5.98 -21.38 9.58
C ASP A 207 -6.50 -21.13 8.16
N THR A 208 -7.30 -20.07 7.96
CA THR A 208 -7.74 -19.63 6.63
C THR A 208 -6.61 -19.02 5.78
N SER A 209 -5.47 -18.68 6.38
CA SER A 209 -4.29 -18.14 5.69
C SER A 209 -3.31 -19.20 5.20
N VAL A 210 -3.29 -20.38 5.82
CA VAL A 210 -2.22 -21.37 5.63
C VAL A 210 -2.62 -22.48 4.65
N LYS A 211 -3.91 -22.75 4.44
CA LYS A 211 -4.36 -23.79 3.50
C LYS A 211 -4.61 -23.23 2.09
N SER A 212 -3.53 -23.00 1.35
CA SER A 212 -3.54 -23.18 -0.11
C SER A 212 -3.54 -24.69 -0.39
N PRO A 213 -4.31 -25.20 -1.37
CA PRO A 213 -4.35 -26.62 -1.69
C PRO A 213 -3.09 -26.99 -2.47
N THR A 214 -1.97 -27.13 -1.78
CA THR A 214 -0.80 -27.86 -2.28
C THR A 214 -1.05 -29.35 -2.01
N GLY A 215 -0.95 -30.14 -3.08
CA GLY A 215 -1.42 -31.53 -3.16
C GLY A 215 -1.03 -32.42 -1.99
N GLY A 216 -2.00 -33.25 -1.60
CA GLY A 216 -1.80 -34.33 -0.64
C GLY A 216 -0.75 -35.31 -1.17
N SER A 217 0.29 -35.50 -0.38
CA SER A 217 1.19 -36.63 -0.46
C SER A 217 0.84 -37.51 0.73
N ASP A 218 0.15 -38.61 0.45
CA ASP A 218 -0.06 -39.68 1.41
C ASP A 218 1.30 -40.34 1.68
N SER A 219 1.78 -40.17 2.90
CA SER A 219 2.75 -41.07 3.51
C SER A 219 2.46 -41.06 4.99
N GLU A 220 1.73 -42.08 5.42
CA GLU A 220 1.70 -42.53 6.80
C GLU A 220 3.10 -43.01 7.14
N ASP A 221 3.77 -42.33 8.08
CA ASP A 221 4.69 -43.06 8.95
C ASP A 221 4.77 -42.40 10.33
N LEU A 222 4.46 -43.22 11.32
CA LEU A 222 4.46 -42.91 12.75
C LEU A 222 5.90 -42.88 13.25
N SER A 223 6.31 -41.79 13.92
CA SER A 223 7.05 -41.85 15.21
C SER A 223 7.53 -40.48 15.73
N SER A 224 7.11 -40.21 16.98
CA SER A 224 7.77 -39.44 18.04
C SER A 224 7.77 -37.89 18.06
N PRO A 225 7.54 -37.29 19.25
CA PRO A 225 7.29 -35.86 19.40
C PRO A 225 8.60 -35.09 19.64
N SER A 226 8.90 -34.13 18.77
CA SER A 226 9.93 -33.12 19.03
C SER A 226 9.31 -31.72 19.01
N ALA A 227 9.81 -30.89 19.94
CA ALA A 227 9.38 -29.55 20.30
C ALA A 227 8.98 -28.63 19.12
N PRO A 228 8.09 -27.65 19.34
CA PRO A 228 7.50 -26.85 18.27
C PRO A 228 8.57 -26.03 17.55
N LYS A 229 8.85 -26.39 16.28
CA LYS A 229 9.63 -25.57 15.35
C LYS A 229 8.92 -24.23 15.15
N SER A 230 9.69 -23.14 15.21
CA SER A 230 9.20 -21.77 15.14
C SER A 230 8.32 -21.54 13.92
N MET A 231 7.21 -20.82 14.14
CA MET A 231 6.30 -20.28 13.12
C MET A 231 6.99 -19.19 12.27
N ASP A 232 8.03 -19.56 11.54
CA ASP A 232 8.60 -18.69 10.52
C ASP A 232 7.82 -18.93 9.21
N ASN A 233 6.92 -17.99 8.90
CA ASN A 233 6.19 -17.96 7.65
C ASN A 233 7.22 -17.89 6.48
N PRO A 234 7.37 -18.95 5.66
CA PRO A 234 8.57 -19.14 4.83
C PRO A 234 8.78 -18.11 3.71
N GLY A 235 7.83 -17.20 3.49
CA GLY A 235 7.94 -16.11 2.50
C GLY A 235 8.52 -14.79 3.01
N LEU A 236 8.57 -14.57 4.33
CA LEU A 236 8.91 -13.26 4.91
C LEU A 236 10.31 -13.28 5.53
N ASN A 237 11.32 -13.00 4.70
CA ASN A 237 12.72 -12.95 5.15
C ASN A 237 12.97 -11.71 6.05
N TRP A 238 12.86 -11.89 7.37
CA TRP A 238 13.19 -10.89 8.40
C TRP A 238 14.69 -10.77 8.61
N THR A 239 15.36 -10.06 7.70
CA THR A 239 16.80 -9.76 7.83
C THR A 239 17.10 -8.91 9.07
N LYS A 240 18.35 -8.95 9.58
CA LYS A 240 18.80 -8.09 10.70
C LYS A 240 18.55 -6.61 10.45
N GLU A 241 18.73 -6.18 9.20
CA GLU A 241 18.45 -4.81 8.76
C GLU A 241 16.96 -4.46 8.88
N ARG A 242 16.07 -5.31 8.36
CA ARG A 242 14.61 -5.11 8.45
C ARG A 242 14.11 -5.09 9.88
N VAL A 243 14.64 -5.96 10.75
CA VAL A 243 14.33 -5.95 12.18
C VAL A 243 14.81 -4.64 12.84
N SER A 244 15.98 -4.14 12.45
CA SER A 244 16.51 -2.86 12.96
C SER A 244 15.69 -1.67 12.47
N ARG A 245 15.19 -1.74 11.24
CA ARG A 245 14.26 -0.75 10.66
C ARG A 245 12.90 -0.76 11.35
N LEU A 246 12.32 -1.94 11.61
CA LEU A 246 11.08 -2.10 12.39
C LEU A 246 11.22 -1.46 13.76
N LYS A 247 12.30 -1.78 14.46
CA LYS A 247 12.69 -1.19 15.75
C LYS A 247 12.70 0.35 15.72
N ARG A 248 13.31 0.92 14.68
CA ARG A 248 13.39 2.38 14.51
C ARG A 248 12.03 3.02 14.24
N LEU A 249 11.24 2.42 13.34
CA LEU A 249 9.93 2.94 12.94
C LEU A 249 8.92 2.85 14.09
N VAL A 250 8.90 1.74 14.83
CA VAL A 250 8.05 1.59 16.02
C VAL A 250 8.46 2.60 17.09
N GLY A 251 9.75 2.77 17.36
CA GLY A 251 10.22 3.78 18.31
C GLY A 251 9.85 5.21 17.91
N GLN A 252 9.88 5.53 16.61
CA GLN A 252 9.42 6.82 16.09
C GLN A 252 7.91 7.02 16.30
N GLN A 253 7.10 6.00 16.02
CA GLN A 253 5.65 6.05 16.23
C GLN A 253 5.27 6.12 17.71
N GLN A 254 5.97 5.40 18.60
CA GLN A 254 5.80 5.51 20.05
C GLN A 254 6.14 6.91 20.56
N GLN A 255 7.16 7.55 19.99
CA GLN A 255 7.47 8.94 20.31
C GLN A 255 6.34 9.86 19.84
N GLN A 256 5.81 9.67 18.63
CA GLN A 256 4.66 10.45 18.14
C GLN A 256 3.40 10.25 18.98
N GLU A 257 3.07 9.02 19.35
CA GLU A 257 1.92 8.66 20.21
C GLU A 257 1.94 9.43 21.53
N ARG A 258 3.13 9.65 22.13
CA ARG A 258 3.28 10.46 23.34
C ARG A 258 2.88 11.93 23.15
N PHE A 259 3.00 12.48 21.95
CA PHE A 259 2.67 13.88 21.66
C PHE A 259 1.28 14.06 21.06
N SER A 260 0.84 13.15 20.19
CA SER A 260 -0.42 13.26 19.46
C SER A 260 -1.57 12.45 20.08
N GLY A 261 -1.28 11.50 20.97
CA GLY A 261 -2.26 10.55 21.49
C GLY A 261 -2.76 9.54 20.44
N HIS A 262 -2.20 9.54 19.22
CA HIS A 262 -2.57 8.58 18.18
C HIS A 262 -1.81 7.26 18.36
N PRO A 263 -2.50 6.11 18.25
CA PRO A 263 -1.85 4.81 18.36
C PRO A 263 -0.88 4.57 17.20
N ILE A 264 0.09 3.69 17.42
CA ILE A 264 1.09 3.29 16.42
C ILE A 264 0.42 2.85 15.12
N ASN A 265 0.73 3.53 14.01
CA ASN A 265 0.22 3.17 12.69
C ASN A 265 1.05 2.02 12.07
N TRP A 266 0.61 0.77 12.31
CA TRP A 266 1.29 -0.42 11.81
C TRP A 266 1.25 -0.59 10.29
N SER A 267 0.23 -0.07 9.61
CA SER A 267 0.16 -0.08 8.14
C SER A 267 1.27 0.79 7.54
N TRP A 268 1.43 2.00 8.09
CA TRP A 268 2.52 2.89 7.71
C TRP A 268 3.90 2.25 7.95
N ILE A 269 4.07 1.59 9.09
CA ILE A 269 5.31 0.85 9.39
C ILE A 269 5.58 -0.21 8.32
N ALA A 270 4.58 -1.02 7.97
CA ALA A 270 4.73 -2.10 6.99
C ALA A 270 5.14 -1.59 5.61
N GLU A 271 4.49 -0.53 5.12
CA GLU A 271 4.87 0.17 3.88
C GLU A 271 6.34 0.62 3.91
N HIS A 272 6.80 1.07 5.08
CA HIS A 272 8.16 1.56 5.26
C HIS A 272 9.18 0.45 5.54
N ILE A 273 8.79 -0.80 5.80
CA ILE A 273 9.72 -1.93 5.90
C ILE A 273 10.11 -2.44 4.51
N GLY A 274 9.15 -2.48 3.59
CA GLY A 274 9.35 -2.88 2.20
C GLY A 274 8.21 -3.75 1.67
N PRO A 275 8.24 -4.07 0.37
CA PRO A 275 7.20 -4.87 -0.27
C PRO A 275 7.08 -6.26 0.35
N GLY A 276 5.85 -6.76 0.41
CA GLY A 276 5.50 -8.08 0.95
C GLY A 276 5.24 -8.10 2.46
N PHE A 277 5.55 -7.03 3.19
CA PHE A 277 5.20 -6.91 4.61
C PHE A 277 3.83 -6.25 4.78
N ASP A 278 3.04 -6.79 5.70
CA ASP A 278 1.80 -6.18 6.15
C ASP A 278 1.89 -5.78 7.64
N ALA A 279 0.87 -5.03 8.09
CA ALA A 279 0.79 -4.58 9.48
C ALA A 279 0.86 -5.75 10.46
N SER A 280 0.18 -6.86 10.14
CA SER A 280 0.10 -8.05 10.99
C SER A 280 1.47 -8.71 11.17
N ALA A 281 2.23 -8.88 10.09
CA ALA A 281 3.59 -9.41 10.12
C ALA A 281 4.52 -8.54 10.97
N CYS A 282 4.40 -7.21 10.85
CA CYS A 282 5.17 -6.26 11.66
C CYS A 282 4.81 -6.34 13.15
N ILE A 283 3.52 -6.44 13.49
CA ILE A 283 3.04 -6.60 14.87
C ILE A 283 3.55 -7.92 15.47
N MET A 284 3.36 -9.04 14.76
CA MET A 284 3.82 -10.35 15.23
C MET A 284 5.33 -10.35 15.44
N ARG A 285 6.10 -9.81 14.48
CA ARG A 285 7.54 -9.74 14.63
C ARG A 285 7.93 -8.86 15.80
N TRP A 286 7.26 -7.72 15.99
CA TRP A 286 7.51 -6.81 17.11
C TRP A 286 7.25 -7.48 18.48
N GLN A 287 6.16 -8.22 18.62
CA GLN A 287 5.79 -8.93 19.85
C GLN A 287 6.80 -10.02 20.24
N VAL A 288 7.42 -10.68 19.25
CA VAL A 288 8.44 -11.73 19.47
C VAL A 288 9.82 -11.14 19.78
N LEU A 289 10.06 -9.86 19.50
CA LEU A 289 11.32 -9.22 19.87
C LEU A 289 11.44 -9.14 21.40
N PRO A 290 12.59 -9.53 21.97
CA PRO A 290 12.75 -9.53 23.42
C PRO A 290 12.54 -8.12 23.98
N ALA A 291 11.71 -7.98 25.03
CA ALA A 291 11.32 -6.72 25.67
C ALA A 291 12.51 -5.85 26.15
N LYS A 292 13.72 -6.42 26.25
CA LYS A 292 14.97 -5.71 26.55
C LYS A 292 15.62 -5.06 25.33
N ALA A 293 15.11 -5.28 24.13
CA ALA A 293 15.43 -4.46 22.97
C ALA A 293 14.68 -3.12 23.05
N LYS A 294 14.83 -2.41 24.20
CA LYS A 294 14.68 -0.96 24.20
C LYS A 294 15.72 -0.48 23.23
N VAL A 295 15.27 -0.22 22.02
CA VAL A 295 16.06 0.51 21.05
C VAL A 295 16.34 1.81 21.78
N ASN A 296 17.59 1.99 22.21
CA ASN A 296 18.08 3.32 22.52
C ASN A 296 18.08 4.05 21.17
N LEU A 297 16.89 4.41 20.67
CA LEU A 297 16.79 5.58 19.84
C LEU A 297 17.25 6.66 20.79
N ALA A 298 18.51 7.09 20.64
CA ALA A 298 18.88 8.41 21.07
C ALA A 298 17.72 9.29 20.60
N ALA A 299 16.95 9.82 21.55
CA ALA A 299 15.68 10.48 21.27
C ALA A 299 15.96 11.41 20.10
N SER A 300 15.25 11.22 18.98
CA SER A 300 15.53 12.04 17.81
C SER A 300 15.35 13.48 18.27
N ARG A 301 16.46 14.20 18.42
CA ARG A 301 16.46 15.52 19.05
C ARG A 301 15.45 16.34 18.26
N PHE A 302 14.49 16.98 18.92
CA PHE A 302 13.55 17.82 18.18
C PHE A 302 14.32 18.97 17.55
N TRP A 303 13.93 19.39 16.34
CA TRP A 303 14.49 20.61 15.74
C TRP A 303 13.94 21.78 16.53
N ASP A 304 14.81 22.37 17.36
CA ASP A 304 14.50 23.60 18.08
C ASP A 304 14.82 24.83 17.22
N GLU A 305 14.37 26.01 17.65
CA GLU A 305 14.56 27.26 16.91
C GLU A 305 16.05 27.57 16.69
N LYS A 306 16.92 27.15 17.64
CA LYS A 306 18.37 27.32 17.53
C LYS A 306 18.96 26.46 16.41
N ASP A 307 18.51 25.20 16.28
CA ASP A 307 18.91 24.32 15.19
C ASP A 307 18.44 24.89 13.83
N ILE A 308 17.26 25.51 13.77
CA ILE A 308 16.77 26.19 12.56
C ILE A 308 17.64 27.39 12.20
N GLU A 309 18.03 28.20 13.18
CA GLU A 309 18.90 29.36 12.96
C GLU A 309 20.29 28.94 12.49
N LEU A 310 20.89 27.92 13.12
CA LEU A 310 22.14 27.33 12.67
C LEU A 310 22.02 26.72 11.27
N PHE A 311 20.85 26.17 10.92
CA PHE A 311 20.61 25.65 9.58
C PHE A 311 20.57 26.75 8.53
N LYS A 312 19.90 27.88 8.82
CA LYS A 312 19.89 29.07 7.97
C LYS A 312 21.31 29.60 7.75
N GLN A 313 22.07 29.78 8.82
CA GLN A 313 23.47 30.24 8.77
C GLN A 313 24.35 29.29 7.95
N GLY A 314 24.14 27.98 8.09
CA GLY A 314 24.84 26.99 7.29
C GLY A 314 24.53 27.08 5.79
N ILE A 315 23.28 27.30 5.41
CA ILE A 315 22.89 27.50 4.01
C ILE A 315 23.48 28.79 3.45
N ILE A 316 23.49 29.88 4.22
CA ILE A 316 24.11 31.15 3.83
C ILE A 316 25.62 30.94 3.57
N ALA A 317 26.31 30.25 4.47
CA ALA A 317 27.76 30.06 4.37
C ALA A 317 28.20 29.07 3.29
N HIS A 318 27.39 28.04 3.00
CA HIS A 318 27.83 26.86 2.22
C HIS A 318 26.80 26.35 1.20
N GLY A 319 25.72 27.09 0.95
CA GLY A 319 24.65 26.69 0.03
C GLY A 319 24.04 25.33 0.40
N LYS A 320 23.87 24.44 -0.59
CA LYS A 320 23.32 23.08 -0.38
C LYS A 320 24.40 22.04 -0.01
N SER A 321 25.56 22.45 0.50
CA SER A 321 26.61 21.53 0.96
C SER A 321 26.28 20.93 2.34
N TRP A 322 25.38 19.94 2.35
CA TRP A 322 24.86 19.34 3.58
C TRP A 322 25.94 18.73 4.50
N SER A 323 27.02 18.21 3.92
CA SER A 323 28.16 17.69 4.70
C SER A 323 28.88 18.80 5.45
N THR A 324 29.15 19.93 4.79
CA THR A 324 29.83 21.08 5.42
C THR A 324 28.93 21.73 6.48
N ILE A 325 27.63 21.87 6.19
CA ILE A 325 26.64 22.37 7.15
C ILE A 325 26.59 21.46 8.39
N GLN A 326 26.57 20.15 8.18
CA GLN A 326 26.56 19.20 9.29
C GLN A 326 27.83 19.33 10.15
N GLN A 327 29.00 19.42 9.52
CA GLN A 327 30.27 19.52 10.24
C GLN A 327 30.40 20.82 11.05
N ASN A 328 30.02 21.96 10.44
CA ASN A 328 30.31 23.29 11.00
C ASN A 328 29.19 23.84 11.88
N PHE A 329 27.93 23.56 11.55
CA PHE A 329 26.76 24.19 12.19
C PHE A 329 25.91 23.21 12.98
N LEU A 330 25.75 21.97 12.50
CA LEU A 330 24.84 20.98 13.07
C LEU A 330 25.53 19.63 13.36
N PRO A 331 26.63 19.59 14.14
CA PRO A 331 27.44 18.37 14.31
C PRO A 331 26.67 17.25 15.02
N THR A 332 25.64 17.59 15.78
CA THR A 332 24.76 16.63 16.46
C THR A 332 23.68 16.04 15.55
N ARG A 333 23.54 16.55 14.32
CA ARG A 333 22.59 16.06 13.32
C ARG A 333 23.30 15.21 12.29
N SER A 334 22.60 14.23 11.75
CA SER A 334 23.07 13.53 10.55
C SER A 334 22.72 14.33 9.29
N ILE A 335 23.53 14.16 8.24
CA ILE A 335 23.28 14.74 6.91
C ILE A 335 21.85 14.43 6.43
N ASP A 336 21.39 13.19 6.60
CA ASP A 336 20.02 12.79 6.25
C ASP A 336 18.94 13.49 7.07
N SER A 337 19.22 13.83 8.33
CA SER A 337 18.28 14.59 9.16
C SER A 337 18.12 16.01 8.63
N ILE A 338 19.22 16.65 8.23
CA ILE A 338 19.25 18.01 7.68
C ILE A 338 18.48 18.06 6.36
N ARG A 339 18.81 17.15 5.42
CA ARG A 339 18.09 17.03 4.14
C ARG A 339 16.60 16.81 4.33
N ARG A 340 16.23 15.83 5.17
CA ARG A 340 14.82 15.52 5.44
C ARG A 340 14.07 16.68 6.08
N LYS A 341 14.72 17.51 6.90
CA LYS A 341 14.06 18.67 7.51
C LYS A 341 13.59 19.64 6.44
N LEU A 342 14.45 19.99 5.48
CA LEU A 342 14.06 20.84 4.35
C LEU A 342 12.95 20.20 3.51
N THR A 343 13.11 18.94 3.11
CA THR A 343 12.08 18.23 2.30
C THR A 343 10.73 18.16 3.02
N ASN A 344 10.72 17.93 4.33
CA ASN A 344 9.48 17.88 5.11
C ASN A 344 8.80 19.25 5.19
N LEU A 345 9.58 20.33 5.36
CA LEU A 345 9.09 21.70 5.34
C LEU A 345 8.49 22.06 3.97
N GLN A 346 9.18 21.73 2.88
CA GLN A 346 8.70 21.92 1.50
C GLN A 346 7.41 21.16 1.21
N ARG A 347 7.33 19.90 1.62
CA ARG A 347 6.09 19.13 1.49
C ARG A 347 4.96 19.78 2.29
N LYS A 348 5.20 20.17 3.54
CA LYS A 348 4.16 20.77 4.37
C LYS A 348 3.70 22.13 3.82
N ARG A 349 4.61 22.94 3.27
CA ARG A 349 4.27 24.17 2.56
C ARG A 349 3.36 23.90 1.36
N ARG A 350 3.67 22.89 0.53
CA ARG A 350 2.83 22.49 -0.61
C ARG A 350 1.43 22.02 -0.19
N GLU A 351 1.35 21.24 0.89
CA GLU A 351 0.05 20.81 1.46
C GLU A 351 -0.79 22.02 1.86
N LEU A 352 -0.20 23.00 2.56
CA LEU A 352 -0.89 24.24 2.96
C LEU A 352 -1.36 25.05 1.74
N ILE A 353 -0.49 25.21 0.74
CA ILE A 353 -0.84 25.90 -0.52
C ILE A 353 -2.03 25.19 -1.17
N GLN A 354 -1.98 23.86 -1.32
CA GLN A 354 -3.04 23.09 -1.96
C GLN A 354 -4.38 23.18 -1.21
N GLU A 355 -4.34 23.14 0.12
CA GLU A 355 -5.52 23.30 0.98
C GLU A 355 -6.14 24.70 0.79
N THR A 356 -5.34 25.76 0.91
CA THR A 356 -5.82 27.14 0.73
C THR A 356 -6.27 27.43 -0.71
N GLU A 357 -5.61 26.87 -1.72
CA GLU A 357 -6.07 26.94 -3.12
C GLU A 357 -7.43 26.27 -3.30
N SER A 358 -7.66 25.14 -2.63
CA SER A 358 -8.94 24.44 -2.70
C SER A 358 -10.06 25.27 -2.09
N ASP A 359 -9.80 25.94 -0.97
CA ASP A 359 -10.74 26.87 -0.34
C ASP A 359 -11.03 28.08 -1.23
N ALA A 360 -9.99 28.66 -1.85
CA ALA A 360 -10.13 29.78 -2.80
C ALA A 360 -11.03 29.40 -3.99
N LYS A 361 -10.84 28.19 -4.54
CA LYS A 361 -11.66 27.67 -5.65
C LYS A 361 -13.12 27.43 -5.23
N ILE A 362 -13.36 26.97 -3.99
CA ILE A 362 -14.72 26.81 -3.46
C ILE A 362 -15.40 28.18 -3.31
N LEU A 363 -14.68 29.20 -2.83
CA LEU A 363 -15.19 30.57 -2.72
C LEU A 363 -15.55 31.14 -4.10
N GLN A 364 -14.66 31.03 -5.08
CA GLN A 364 -14.91 31.47 -6.45
C GLN A 364 -16.06 30.71 -7.12
N ALA A 365 -16.22 29.41 -6.84
CA ALA A 365 -17.35 28.63 -7.34
C ALA A 365 -18.69 29.03 -6.69
N SER A 366 -18.65 29.54 -5.46
CA SER A 366 -19.83 30.00 -4.73
C SER A 366 -20.28 31.39 -5.16
N ASP A 367 -19.34 32.23 -5.62
CA ASP A 367 -19.59 33.58 -6.14
C ASP A 367 -18.82 33.78 -7.46
N PRO A 368 -19.43 33.45 -8.62
CA PRO A 368 -18.77 33.53 -9.92
C PRO A 368 -18.37 34.95 -10.35
N ASP A 369 -18.99 35.98 -9.76
CA ASP A 369 -18.68 37.38 -10.07
C ASP A 369 -17.48 37.90 -9.25
N LEU A 370 -16.99 37.11 -8.27
CA LEU A 370 -15.79 37.40 -7.49
C LEU A 370 -14.53 37.15 -8.33
N ASP A 371 -13.90 38.24 -8.80
CA ASP A 371 -12.58 38.20 -9.45
C ASP A 371 -11.47 37.96 -8.41
N LEU A 372 -11.38 36.72 -7.92
CA LEU A 372 -10.42 36.31 -6.91
C LEU A 372 -9.10 35.87 -7.58
N ASP A 373 -8.05 36.68 -7.38
CA ASP A 373 -6.66 36.24 -7.63
C ASP A 373 -6.29 35.15 -6.61
N VAL A 374 -6.33 33.89 -7.06
CA VAL A 374 -6.07 32.70 -6.21
C VAL A 374 -4.67 32.75 -5.62
N ASP A 375 -3.66 33.16 -6.38
CA ASP A 375 -2.28 33.22 -5.90
C ASP A 375 -2.11 34.32 -4.85
N GLY A 376 -2.68 35.49 -5.10
CA GLY A 376 -2.76 36.60 -4.14
C GLY A 376 -3.48 36.23 -2.86
N TYR A 377 -4.59 35.48 -2.96
CA TYR A 377 -5.35 34.97 -1.82
C TYR A 377 -4.52 33.98 -0.98
N VAL A 378 -3.94 32.97 -1.62
CA VAL A 378 -3.11 31.96 -0.94
C VAL A 378 -1.93 32.62 -0.23
N HIS A 379 -1.25 33.54 -0.91
CA HIS A 379 -0.13 34.26 -0.30
C HIS A 379 -0.59 35.13 0.87
N GLY A 380 -1.66 35.90 0.70
CA GLY A 380 -2.22 36.76 1.74
C GLY A 380 -2.67 36.01 2.98
N PHE A 381 -3.23 34.81 2.80
CA PHE A 381 -3.70 33.95 3.88
C PHE A 381 -2.55 33.26 4.63
N LEU A 382 -1.53 32.79 3.91
CA LEU A 382 -0.43 32.00 4.49
C LEU A 382 0.79 32.83 4.93
N LYS A 383 0.84 34.14 4.65
CA LYS A 383 2.01 35.01 4.93
C LYS A 383 2.50 34.96 6.38
N ASP A 384 1.58 34.79 7.34
CA ASP A 384 1.88 34.77 8.78
C ASP A 384 2.05 33.34 9.32
N HIS A 385 1.82 32.31 8.50
CA HIS A 385 1.96 30.92 8.91
C HIS A 385 3.46 30.54 9.01
N HIS A 386 3.93 30.19 10.22
CA HIS A 386 5.36 29.93 10.50
C HIS A 386 6.03 28.97 9.51
N VAL A 387 5.41 27.82 9.21
CA VAL A 387 5.97 26.84 8.25
C VAL A 387 6.07 27.42 6.84
N TYR A 388 5.08 28.20 6.40
CA TYR A 388 5.06 28.78 5.06
C TYR A 388 6.20 29.79 4.92
N LYS A 389 6.32 30.71 5.89
CA LYS A 389 7.38 31.71 5.96
C LYS A 389 8.77 31.08 6.04
N LEU A 390 8.99 30.18 7.01
CA LEU A 390 10.30 29.54 7.22
C LEU A 390 10.74 28.75 5.99
N THR A 391 9.83 28.00 5.37
CA THR A 391 10.17 27.22 4.17
C THR A 391 10.52 28.13 3.00
N GLY A 392 9.75 29.21 2.78
CA GLY A 392 10.04 30.20 1.75
C GLY A 392 11.39 30.88 1.96
N GLU A 393 11.74 31.25 3.20
CA GLU A 393 13.05 31.80 3.56
C GLU A 393 14.18 30.81 3.24
N LEU A 394 14.05 29.55 3.65
CA LEU A 394 15.08 28.53 3.40
C LEU A 394 15.26 28.23 1.91
N GLU A 395 14.18 28.24 1.12
CA GLU A 395 14.23 28.07 -0.34
C GLU A 395 14.91 29.25 -1.01
N ALA A 396 14.57 30.49 -0.62
CA ALA A 396 15.22 31.68 -1.12
C ALA A 396 16.74 31.67 -0.84
N LEU A 397 17.15 31.34 0.38
CA LEU A 397 18.57 31.21 0.74
C LEU A 397 19.28 30.11 -0.07
N CYS A 398 18.59 28.98 -0.27
CA CYS A 398 19.08 27.86 -1.07
C CYS A 398 19.30 28.21 -2.53
N ASP A 399 18.47 29.08 -3.08
CA ASP A 399 18.55 29.51 -4.47
C ASP A 399 19.57 30.64 -4.62
N GLU A 400 19.59 31.63 -3.73
CA GLU A 400 20.57 32.72 -3.72
C GLU A 400 22.02 32.19 -3.62
N HIS A 401 22.31 31.35 -2.62
CA HIS A 401 23.66 30.86 -2.37
C HIS A 401 23.98 29.54 -3.09
N GLY A 402 23.00 28.91 -3.73
CA GLY A 402 23.22 27.71 -4.54
C GLY A 402 24.06 27.97 -5.79
N TRP A 403 23.93 29.16 -6.38
CA TRP A 403 24.64 29.54 -7.61
C TRP A 403 26.04 30.12 -7.35
N GLU A 404 26.28 30.75 -6.20
CA GLU A 404 27.56 31.40 -5.88
C GLU A 404 28.68 30.38 -5.69
N MET A 405 28.41 29.23 -5.05
CA MET A 405 29.42 28.18 -4.92
C MET A 405 29.77 27.51 -6.25
N MET A 406 28.83 27.37 -7.18
CA MET A 406 29.17 26.87 -8.53
C MET A 406 30.07 27.85 -9.28
N ARG A 407 29.84 29.16 -9.14
CA ARG A 407 30.72 30.18 -9.73
C ARG A 407 32.11 30.23 -9.09
N ALA A 408 32.24 30.03 -7.78
CA ALA A 408 33.54 30.03 -7.11
C ALA A 408 34.41 28.82 -7.52
N VAL A 409 33.80 27.65 -7.69
CA VAL A 409 34.50 26.44 -8.17
C VAL A 409 34.99 26.62 -9.61
N ASP A 410 34.24 27.32 -10.45
CA ASP A 410 34.65 27.64 -11.83
C ASP A 410 35.76 28.72 -11.90
N ALA A 411 35.82 29.62 -10.90
CA ALA A 411 36.84 30.67 -10.83
C ALA A 411 38.22 30.13 -10.39
N ASP A 412 38.24 29.21 -9.42
CA ASP A 412 39.47 28.60 -8.90
C ASP A 412 39.99 27.44 -9.76
N ASN A 413 39.19 26.95 -10.70
CA ASN A 413 39.58 25.91 -11.63
C ASN A 413 39.35 26.37 -13.07
N PRO A 414 40.11 27.38 -13.56
CA PRO A 414 39.96 27.87 -14.92
C PRO A 414 40.22 26.70 -15.86
N VAL A 415 39.14 26.15 -16.43
CA VAL A 415 39.23 25.13 -17.47
C VAL A 415 40.18 25.70 -18.52
N PRO A 416 41.33 25.05 -18.81
CA PRO A 416 42.23 25.53 -19.83
C PRO A 416 41.40 25.68 -21.08
N ARG A 417 41.24 26.91 -21.58
CA ARG A 417 40.52 27.16 -22.84
C ARG A 417 41.14 26.21 -23.86
N ARG A 418 40.43 25.14 -24.20
CA ARG A 418 40.84 24.25 -25.29
C ARG A 418 41.05 25.18 -26.47
N GLY A 419 42.29 25.26 -26.93
CA GLY A 419 42.70 26.18 -27.98
C GLY A 419 41.67 26.13 -29.09
N ARG A 420 41.15 27.29 -29.48
CA ARG A 420 40.21 27.43 -30.60
C ARG A 420 40.78 26.58 -31.74
N PRO A 421 40.04 25.57 -32.25
CA PRO A 421 40.54 24.77 -33.36
C PRO A 421 40.86 25.73 -34.50
N LYS A 422 42.13 25.77 -34.90
CA LYS A 422 42.60 26.59 -36.02
C LYS A 422 41.73 26.24 -37.21
N THR A 423 41.04 27.23 -37.75
CA THR A 423 40.28 27.03 -38.98
C THR A 423 41.28 26.83 -40.11
N LYS A 424 40.88 26.08 -41.15
CA LYS A 424 41.74 25.73 -42.30
C LYS A 424 42.41 26.96 -42.96
N SER A 425 41.82 28.14 -42.79
CA SER A 425 42.38 29.45 -43.19
C SER A 425 43.71 29.79 -42.52
N ASP A 426 43.95 29.32 -41.31
CA ASP A 426 45.10 29.72 -40.49
C ASP A 426 46.35 28.86 -40.79
N LEU A 427 46.21 27.87 -41.66
CA LEU A 427 47.27 26.96 -42.10
C LEU A 427 47.81 27.28 -43.51
N GLU A 428 47.19 28.19 -44.25
CA GLU A 428 47.60 28.56 -45.62
C GLU A 428 48.42 29.86 -45.69
N SER A 429 48.86 30.39 -44.54
CA SER A 429 49.64 31.65 -44.48
C SER A 429 50.94 31.53 -43.67
N SER A 430 51.59 30.36 -43.70
CA SER A 430 52.92 30.19 -43.09
C SER A 430 53.84 29.38 -43.99
#